data_AF-A0A2E2SVA1-F1
#
_entry.id   AF-A0A2E2SVA1-F1
#
_cell.length_a   1.000
_cell.length_b   1.000
_cell.length_c   1.000
_cell.angle_alpha   90.00
_cell.angle_beta   90.00
_cell.angle_gamma   90.00
#
_symmetry.space_group_name_H-M   'P 1'
#
loop_
_entity.id
_entity.type
_entity.pdbx_description
1 polymer ?
#
loop_
_entity_poly.entity_id
_entity_poly.type
_entity_poly.pdbx_seq_one_letter_code
_entity_poly.pdbx_strand_id
1 'polypeptide(L)'
;MHRIRSCQKLAFKVVKRNFNFKIKLNFLEFSYIIFMKIILVGKAAAGKDYFKNRLLHKGFRCGVSHTTRKPRKGEKDGFDYHYVSDDRFIDMMEDGDIMEHMEFKGWKYGLTFGEFHASDVLIMSPEGLDHLSEGIKNKCLIVYLDIEPTTRLTRLILRDDQNDSISRRFEADEEQFQNFKEYDLRITNPEF
;
A
#
# COMPACT_ATOMS: atom_id res chain seq x y z
N MET A 1 -40.25 25.09 -3.47
CA MET A 1 -39.90 23.90 -2.66
C MET A 1 -38.45 23.54 -2.98
N HIS A 2 -37.51 24.11 -2.22
CA HIS A 2 -36.07 23.88 -2.39
C HIS A 2 -35.65 22.53 -1.79
N ARG A 3 -34.72 21.83 -2.45
CA ARG A 3 -33.53 21.23 -1.78
C ARG A 3 -32.52 20.75 -2.82
N ILE A 4 -31.50 21.60 -3.02
CA ILE A 4 -30.24 21.27 -3.66
C ILE A 4 -29.49 20.32 -2.71
N ARG A 5 -29.16 19.11 -3.17
CA ARG A 5 -28.31 18.17 -2.42
C ARG A 5 -26.89 18.70 -2.39
N SER A 6 -26.40 19.01 -1.20
CA SER A 6 -25.05 19.44 -0.90
C SER A 6 -24.04 18.35 -1.26
N CYS A 7 -23.20 18.64 -2.26
CA CYS A 7 -21.99 17.90 -2.56
C CYS A 7 -20.97 18.20 -1.44
N GLN A 8 -20.80 17.29 -0.48
CA GLN A 8 -19.75 17.41 0.53
C GLN A 8 -18.39 17.26 -0.15
N LYS A 9 -17.61 18.34 -0.15
CA LYS A 9 -16.22 18.35 -0.61
C LYS A 9 -15.41 17.41 0.29
N LEU A 10 -14.85 16.35 -0.29
CA LEU A 10 -13.86 15.50 0.38
C LEU A 10 -12.64 16.38 0.73
N ALA A 11 -12.47 16.70 2.00
CA ALA A 11 -11.33 17.49 2.47
C ALA A 11 -10.16 16.54 2.73
N PHE A 12 -9.24 16.42 1.77
CA PHE A 12 -7.94 15.79 1.99
C PHE A 12 -7.04 16.78 2.72
N LYS A 13 -6.57 16.45 3.92
CA LYS A 13 -5.51 17.21 4.59
C LYS A 13 -4.16 16.73 4.05
N VAL A 14 -3.71 17.33 2.94
CA VAL A 14 -2.36 17.10 2.42
C VAL A 14 -1.36 17.70 3.41
N VAL A 15 -0.61 16.87 4.14
CA VAL A 15 0.50 17.32 4.97
C VAL A 15 1.79 16.71 4.42
N LYS A 16 2.71 17.61 4.06
CA LYS A 16 4.00 17.45 3.36
C LYS A 16 3.90 17.49 1.83
N ARG A 17 4.63 18.45 1.24
CA ARG A 17 4.78 18.71 -0.18
C ARG A 17 6.18 19.29 -0.37
N ASN A 18 6.98 18.73 -1.28
CA ASN A 18 8.13 19.39 -1.88
C ASN A 18 8.23 18.94 -3.34
N PHE A 19 7.44 19.55 -4.23
CA PHE A 19 7.67 19.48 -5.67
C PHE A 19 8.16 20.85 -6.13
N ASN A 20 9.48 20.99 -6.28
CA ASN A 20 10.08 22.11 -7.01
C ASN A 20 10.10 21.74 -8.50
N PHE A 21 9.02 22.06 -9.22
CA PHE A 21 9.03 22.02 -10.69
C PHE A 21 8.72 23.43 -11.22
N LYS A 22 9.77 24.19 -11.55
CA LYS A 22 9.66 25.32 -12.48
C LYS A 22 9.60 24.73 -13.88
N ILE A 23 8.40 24.54 -14.44
CA ILE A 23 8.24 24.11 -15.84
C ILE A 23 7.96 25.34 -16.70
N LYS A 24 8.94 25.74 -17.52
CA LYS A 24 8.70 26.50 -18.75
C LYS A 24 8.30 25.47 -19.82
N LEU A 25 7.02 25.41 -20.15
CA LEU A 25 6.46 24.43 -21.08
C LEU A 25 6.85 24.76 -22.52
N ASN A 26 7.69 23.92 -23.14
CA ASN A 26 7.88 23.87 -24.59
C ASN A 26 7.36 22.52 -25.11
N PHE A 27 6.69 22.58 -26.26
CA PHE A 27 5.85 21.53 -26.88
C PHE A 27 6.58 20.23 -27.29
N LEU A 28 7.87 20.09 -26.97
CA LEU A 28 8.73 18.94 -27.32
C LEU A 28 9.03 18.00 -26.14
N GLU A 29 8.58 18.29 -24.91
CA GLU A 29 8.71 17.39 -23.74
C GLU A 29 7.50 16.45 -23.54
N PHE A 30 6.70 16.20 -24.59
CA PHE A 30 5.55 15.29 -24.51
C PHE A 30 5.96 13.80 -24.38
N SER A 31 7.27 13.49 -24.32
CA SER A 31 7.81 12.12 -24.21
C SER A 31 8.08 11.65 -22.78
N TYR A 32 7.88 12.49 -21.75
CA TYR A 32 8.02 12.09 -20.34
C TYR A 32 6.72 12.32 -19.56
N ILE A 33 5.66 11.60 -19.96
CA ILE A 33 4.61 11.26 -18.99
C ILE A 33 5.25 10.26 -18.02
N ILE A 34 5.79 10.79 -16.92
CA ILE A 34 6.34 10.00 -15.81
C ILE A 34 5.23 9.04 -15.36
N PHE A 35 5.42 7.74 -15.57
CA PHE A 35 4.55 6.69 -15.01
C PHE A 35 4.68 6.73 -13.48
N MET A 36 3.89 7.56 -12.83
CA MET A 36 3.89 7.70 -11.37
C MET A 36 3.14 6.50 -10.77
N LYS A 37 3.86 5.52 -10.22
CA LYS A 37 3.25 4.41 -9.47
C LYS A 37 2.74 4.93 -8.12
N ILE A 38 1.63 4.39 -7.63
CA ILE A 38 1.09 4.72 -6.31
C ILE A 38 1.49 3.60 -5.34
N ILE A 39 2.21 3.94 -4.27
CA ILE A 39 2.53 3.00 -3.20
C ILE A 39 1.67 3.34 -1.99
N LEU A 40 0.80 2.43 -1.59
CA LEU A 40 -0.04 2.53 -0.42
C LEU A 40 0.69 1.91 0.78
N VAL A 41 0.94 2.71 1.80
CA VAL A 41 1.58 2.28 3.05
C VAL A 41 0.65 2.59 4.21
N GLY A 42 0.72 1.81 5.28
CA GLY A 42 -0.19 1.98 6.41
C GLY A 42 -0.25 0.77 7.32
N LYS A 43 -0.66 0.97 8.56
CA LYS A 43 -0.87 -0.10 9.54
C LYS A 43 -1.99 -1.07 9.08
N ALA A 44 -2.11 -2.22 9.72
CA ALA A 44 -3.25 -3.12 9.50
C ALA A 44 -4.57 -2.40 9.78
N ALA A 45 -5.60 -2.79 9.01
CA ALA A 45 -6.94 -2.19 9.05
C ALA A 45 -7.00 -0.66 8.77
N ALA A 46 -5.93 -0.06 8.24
CA ALA A 46 -5.94 1.32 7.75
C ALA A 46 -6.78 1.52 6.47
N GLY A 47 -7.21 0.43 5.82
CA GLY A 47 -8.05 0.48 4.61
C GLY A 47 -7.28 0.46 3.28
N LYS A 48 -6.03 -0.01 3.28
CA LYS A 48 -5.18 -0.14 2.08
C LYS A 48 -5.83 -0.98 0.99
N ASP A 49 -6.34 -2.17 1.33
CA ASP A 49 -7.00 -3.07 0.38
C ASP A 49 -8.27 -2.45 -0.21
N TYR A 50 -9.04 -1.74 0.62
CA TYR A 50 -10.22 -1.02 0.18
C TYR A 50 -9.85 0.14 -0.77
N PHE A 51 -8.79 0.90 -0.48
CA PHE A 51 -8.29 1.96 -1.36
C PHE A 51 -7.78 1.37 -2.69
N LYS A 52 -7.00 0.28 -2.64
CA LYS A 52 -6.55 -0.50 -3.79
C LYS A 52 -7.72 -0.91 -4.68
N ASN A 53 -8.76 -1.53 -4.10
CA ASN A 53 -9.94 -1.96 -4.85
C ASN A 53 -10.69 -0.80 -5.52
N ARG A 54 -10.76 0.38 -4.88
CA ARG A 54 -11.35 1.57 -5.51
C ARG A 54 -10.53 2.09 -6.68
N LEU A 55 -9.20 2.01 -6.62
CA LEU A 55 -8.33 2.36 -7.75
C LEU A 55 -8.46 1.32 -8.87
N LEU A 56 -8.55 0.03 -8.53
CA LEU A 56 -8.83 -1.03 -9.51
C LEU A 56 -10.12 -0.76 -10.29
N HIS A 57 -11.21 -0.39 -9.60
CA HIS A 57 -12.47 0.00 -10.25
C HIS A 57 -12.39 1.27 -11.10
N LYS A 58 -11.34 2.09 -10.92
CA LYS A 58 -11.05 3.25 -11.77
C LYS A 58 -10.11 2.93 -12.93
N GLY A 59 -9.77 1.66 -13.13
CA GLY A 59 -8.93 1.19 -14.25
C GLY A 59 -7.44 1.15 -13.95
N PHE A 60 -7.00 1.33 -12.70
CA PHE A 60 -5.60 1.13 -12.31
C PHE A 60 -5.28 -0.36 -12.23
N ARG A 61 -4.10 -0.75 -12.68
CA ARG A 61 -3.56 -2.10 -12.44
C ARG A 61 -3.00 -2.15 -11.02
N CYS A 62 -3.48 -3.07 -10.19
CA CYS A 62 -3.01 -3.22 -8.83
C CYS A 62 -2.18 -4.49 -8.71
N GLY A 63 -0.97 -4.36 -8.15
CA GLY A 63 -0.08 -5.51 -7.97
C GLY A 63 -0.52 -6.41 -6.83
N VAL A 64 -0.13 -7.67 -6.94
CA VAL A 64 -0.46 -8.74 -6.01
C VAL A 64 0.84 -9.26 -5.39
N SER A 65 1.05 -8.98 -4.11
CA SER A 65 2.20 -9.50 -3.37
C SER A 65 2.05 -11.00 -3.08
N HIS A 66 3.15 -11.66 -2.81
CA HIS A 66 3.23 -13.04 -2.36
C HIS A 66 3.27 -13.09 -0.83
N THR A 67 2.75 -14.16 -0.23
CA THR A 67 2.89 -14.39 1.21
C THR A 67 2.88 -15.88 1.58
N THR A 68 3.58 -16.22 2.67
CA THR A 68 3.53 -17.56 3.30
C THR A 68 2.44 -17.69 4.37
N ARG A 69 1.77 -16.58 4.72
CA ARG A 69 0.61 -16.62 5.63
C ARG A 69 -0.55 -17.35 4.96
N LYS A 70 -1.30 -18.17 5.70
CA LYS A 70 -2.57 -18.74 5.21
C LYS A 70 -3.60 -17.66 4.84
N PRO A 71 -4.42 -17.86 3.79
CA PRO A 71 -5.47 -16.92 3.42
C PRO A 71 -6.48 -16.73 4.58
N ARG A 72 -6.98 -15.50 4.75
CA ARG A 72 -8.10 -15.23 5.66
C ARG A 72 -9.42 -15.62 5.00
N LYS A 73 -10.47 -15.69 5.81
CA LYS A 73 -11.84 -15.88 5.32
C LYS A 73 -12.20 -14.80 4.29
N GLY A 74 -12.49 -15.22 3.06
CA GLY A 74 -12.89 -14.35 1.96
C GLY A 74 -11.75 -13.81 1.10
N GLU A 75 -10.48 -13.95 1.51
CA GLU A 75 -9.33 -13.65 0.65
C GLU A 75 -9.25 -14.70 -0.49
N LYS A 76 -8.82 -14.28 -1.68
CA LYS A 76 -8.68 -15.10 -2.89
C LYS A 76 -7.26 -15.06 -3.41
N ASP A 77 -6.74 -16.24 -3.73
CA ASP A 77 -5.41 -16.39 -4.36
C ASP A 77 -5.36 -15.71 -5.73
N GLY A 78 -4.25 -15.03 -6.01
CA GLY A 78 -4.04 -14.22 -7.21
C GLY A 78 -4.82 -12.91 -7.26
N PHE A 79 -5.51 -12.54 -6.18
CA PHE A 79 -6.23 -11.27 -6.07
C PHE A 79 -5.83 -10.47 -4.82
N ASP A 80 -5.93 -11.11 -3.65
CA ASP A 80 -5.50 -10.49 -2.39
C ASP A 80 -3.99 -10.64 -2.22
N TYR A 81 -3.51 -11.87 -2.38
CA TYR A 81 -2.10 -12.26 -2.42
C TYR A 81 -1.93 -13.48 -3.34
N HIS A 82 -0.69 -13.76 -3.73
CA HIS A 82 -0.26 -15.09 -4.12
C HIS A 82 0.17 -15.86 -2.87
N TYR A 83 -0.60 -16.88 -2.49
CA TYR A 83 -0.33 -17.68 -1.31
C TYR A 83 0.62 -18.83 -1.66
N VAL A 84 1.84 -18.78 -1.14
CA VAL A 84 2.91 -19.74 -1.46
C VAL A 84 3.41 -20.43 -0.18
N SER A 85 4.04 -21.60 -0.32
CA SER A 85 4.74 -22.23 0.81
C SER A 85 6.02 -21.45 1.15
N ASP A 86 6.56 -21.67 2.35
CA ASP A 86 7.86 -21.13 2.74
C ASP A 86 8.99 -21.57 1.79
N ASP A 87 9.03 -22.85 1.41
CA ASP A 87 10.02 -23.37 0.46
C ASP A 87 9.91 -22.65 -0.89
N ARG A 88 8.68 -22.50 -1.41
CA ARG A 88 8.48 -21.79 -2.68
C ARG A 88 8.88 -20.33 -2.61
N PHE A 89 8.63 -19.68 -1.46
CA PHE A 89 9.07 -18.29 -1.27
C PHE A 89 10.60 -18.19 -1.26
N ILE A 90 11.29 -19.16 -0.65
CA ILE A 90 12.76 -19.23 -0.65
C ILE A 90 13.28 -19.43 -2.06
N ASP A 91 12.73 -20.37 -2.83
CA ASP A 91 13.10 -20.58 -4.24
C ASP A 91 12.99 -19.28 -5.04
N MET A 92 11.88 -18.54 -4.88
CA MET A 92 11.67 -17.26 -5.58
C MET A 92 12.68 -16.17 -5.18
N MET A 93 13.16 -16.18 -3.93
CA MET A 93 14.23 -15.27 -3.51
C MET A 93 15.57 -15.67 -4.13
N GLU A 94 15.88 -16.97 -4.16
CA GLU A 94 17.13 -17.50 -4.75
C GLU A 94 17.19 -17.29 -6.26
N ASP A 95 16.05 -17.40 -6.95
CA ASP A 95 15.90 -17.14 -8.39
C ASP A 95 16.01 -15.63 -8.73
N GLY A 96 16.01 -14.74 -7.73
CA GLY A 96 16.09 -13.29 -7.92
C GLY A 96 14.78 -12.66 -8.41
N ASP A 97 13.65 -13.35 -8.29
CA ASP A 97 12.34 -12.88 -8.74
C ASP A 97 11.75 -11.81 -7.80
N ILE A 98 12.09 -11.87 -6.52
CA ILE A 98 11.56 -11.00 -5.46
C ILE A 98 12.32 -9.67 -5.43
N MET A 99 11.61 -8.57 -5.65
CA MET A 99 12.13 -7.20 -5.66
C MET A 99 12.22 -6.60 -4.27
N GLU A 100 11.18 -6.80 -3.46
CA GLU A 100 11.18 -6.44 -2.04
C GLU A 100 10.51 -7.55 -1.25
N HIS A 101 10.95 -7.72 -0.02
CA HIS A 101 10.37 -8.65 0.91
C HIS A 101 10.42 -8.10 2.33
N MET A 102 9.62 -8.67 3.20
CA MET A 102 9.71 -8.47 4.63
C MET A 102 9.26 -9.74 5.36
N GLU A 103 9.70 -9.90 6.59
CA GLU A 103 9.11 -10.88 7.49
C GLU A 103 8.23 -10.17 8.52
N PHE A 104 6.97 -10.60 8.61
CA PHE A 104 6.06 -10.16 9.65
C PHE A 104 5.70 -11.34 10.53
N LYS A 105 6.45 -11.48 11.64
CA LYS A 105 6.17 -12.43 12.72
C LYS A 105 6.05 -13.88 12.21
N GLY A 106 7.07 -14.35 11.49
CA GLY A 106 7.14 -15.71 10.96
C GLY A 106 6.48 -15.92 9.60
N TRP A 107 5.79 -14.91 9.05
CA TRP A 107 5.29 -14.96 7.68
C TRP A 107 6.12 -14.06 6.78
N LYS A 108 6.45 -14.56 5.61
CA LYS A 108 7.13 -13.80 4.57
C LYS A 108 6.10 -13.11 3.69
N TYR A 109 6.43 -11.91 3.27
CA TYR A 109 5.70 -11.14 2.27
C TYR A 109 6.70 -10.63 1.26
N GLY A 110 6.33 -10.57 -0.01
CA GLY A 110 7.20 -9.95 -1.00
C GLY A 110 6.50 -9.64 -2.31
N LEU A 111 7.09 -8.73 -3.07
CA LEU A 111 6.63 -8.32 -4.39
C LEU A 111 7.69 -8.72 -5.42
N THR A 112 7.27 -9.31 -6.53
CA THR A 112 8.20 -9.66 -7.61
C THR A 112 8.49 -8.46 -8.49
N PHE A 113 9.61 -8.49 -9.23
CA PHE A 113 9.89 -7.49 -10.26
C PHE A 113 8.78 -7.44 -11.32
N GLY A 114 8.25 -8.60 -11.72
CA GLY A 114 7.14 -8.70 -12.68
C GLY A 114 5.91 -7.93 -12.21
N GLU A 115 5.46 -8.18 -10.98
CA GLU A 115 4.32 -7.50 -10.37
C GLU A 115 4.58 -6.00 -10.21
N PHE A 116 5.78 -5.61 -9.78
CA PHE A 116 6.17 -4.21 -9.65
C PHE A 116 6.08 -3.48 -11.00
N HIS A 117 6.62 -4.05 -12.07
CA HIS A 117 6.65 -3.39 -13.38
C HIS A 117 5.28 -3.34 -14.06
N ALA A 118 4.46 -4.39 -13.91
CA ALA A 118 3.13 -4.49 -14.52
C ALA A 118 2.06 -3.61 -13.85
N SER A 119 2.30 -3.14 -12.62
CA SER A 119 1.28 -2.51 -11.79
C SER A 119 1.39 -0.99 -11.69
N ASP A 120 0.25 -0.31 -11.55
CA ASP A 120 0.18 1.13 -11.31
C ASP A 120 0.05 1.43 -9.80
N VAL A 121 -0.48 0.49 -9.01
CA VAL A 121 -0.74 0.62 -7.56
C VAL A 121 -0.17 -0.58 -6.82
N LEU A 122 0.56 -0.33 -5.73
CA LEU A 122 1.19 -1.34 -4.89
C LEU A 122 0.88 -1.09 -3.41
N ILE A 123 0.89 -2.13 -2.59
CA ILE A 123 0.85 -2.01 -1.13
C ILE A 123 2.21 -2.46 -0.60
N MET A 124 2.86 -1.64 0.23
CA MET A 124 4.15 -1.96 0.83
C MET A 124 4.16 -1.65 2.34
N SER A 125 5.10 -2.26 3.05
CA SER A 125 5.47 -1.89 4.42
C SER A 125 6.57 -0.81 4.41
N PRO A 126 6.87 -0.19 5.55
CA PRO A 126 8.05 0.65 5.69
C PRO A 126 9.35 -0.05 5.27
N GLU A 127 9.56 -1.29 5.70
CA GLU A 127 10.74 -2.08 5.33
C GLU A 127 10.79 -2.39 3.83
N GLY A 128 9.65 -2.70 3.21
CA GLY A 128 9.55 -2.88 1.77
C GLY A 128 9.89 -1.61 0.99
N LEU A 129 9.57 -0.42 1.53
CA LEU A 129 10.04 0.85 0.97
C LEU A 129 11.55 1.00 1.09
N ASP A 130 12.16 0.63 2.22
CA ASP A 130 13.61 0.73 2.44
C ASP A 130 14.43 -0.08 1.41
N HIS A 131 13.85 -1.15 0.85
CA HIS A 131 14.44 -1.93 -0.24
C HIS A 131 14.43 -1.22 -1.60
N LEU A 132 13.60 -0.19 -1.78
CA LEU A 132 13.57 0.56 -3.03
C LEU A 132 14.71 1.58 -3.08
N SER A 133 15.40 1.66 -4.23
CA SER A 133 16.36 2.75 -4.45
C SER A 133 15.66 4.12 -4.50
N GLU A 134 16.36 5.18 -4.08
CA GLU A 134 15.87 6.56 -4.19
C GLU A 134 15.43 6.94 -5.61
N GLY A 135 16.10 6.42 -6.64
CA GLY A 135 15.72 6.64 -8.03
C GLY A 135 14.36 6.04 -8.42
N ILE A 136 13.95 4.96 -7.75
CA ILE A 136 12.62 4.36 -7.88
C ILE A 136 11.62 5.14 -7.04
N LYS A 137 11.94 5.41 -5.77
CA LYS A 137 11.06 6.15 -4.85
C LYS A 137 10.63 7.51 -5.41
N ASN A 138 11.56 8.25 -6.00
CA ASN A 138 11.30 9.56 -6.63
C ASN A 138 10.36 9.52 -7.85
N LYS A 139 10.04 8.33 -8.37
CA LYS A 139 9.08 8.12 -9.47
C LYS A 139 7.74 7.55 -8.98
N CYS A 140 7.57 7.45 -7.66
CA CYS A 140 6.37 6.93 -7.02
C CYS A 140 5.67 8.06 -6.24
N LEU A 141 4.35 7.93 -6.10
CA LEU A 141 3.56 8.66 -5.11
C LEU A 141 3.34 7.74 -3.90
N ILE A 142 4.00 8.04 -2.79
CA ILE A 142 3.87 7.26 -1.55
C ILE A 142 2.73 7.84 -0.71
N VAL A 143 1.66 7.08 -0.56
CA VAL A 143 0.44 7.43 0.18
C VAL A 143 0.41 6.66 1.49
N TYR A 144 0.54 7.36 2.61
CA TYR A 144 0.43 6.82 3.95
C TYR A 144 -1.01 6.93 4.48
N LEU A 145 -1.67 5.79 4.67
CA LEU A 145 -2.98 5.69 5.32
C LEU A 145 -2.76 5.58 6.83
N ASP A 146 -2.80 6.73 7.50
CA ASP A 146 -2.54 6.88 8.92
C ASP A 146 -3.85 7.07 9.70
N ILE A 147 -4.54 5.95 9.87
CA ILE A 147 -5.85 5.92 10.49
C ILE A 147 -5.73 5.76 12.00
N GLU A 148 -6.55 6.53 12.72
CA GLU A 148 -6.64 6.54 14.17
C GLU A 148 -6.69 5.11 14.77
N PRO A 149 -5.91 4.85 15.84
CA PRO A 149 -5.91 3.58 16.57
C PRO A 149 -7.28 2.97 16.84
N THR A 150 -8.22 3.77 17.34
CA THR A 150 -9.57 3.34 17.71
C THR A 150 -10.33 2.75 16.51
N THR A 151 -10.27 3.43 15.37
CA THR A 151 -10.89 2.96 14.13
C THR A 151 -10.23 1.68 13.61
N ARG A 152 -8.89 1.61 13.65
CA ARG A 152 -8.17 0.39 13.23
C ARG A 152 -8.48 -0.79 14.13
N LEU A 153 -8.54 -0.60 15.44
CA LEU A 153 -8.90 -1.65 16.40
C LEU A 153 -10.31 -2.19 16.13
N THR A 154 -11.30 -1.33 15.95
CA THR A 154 -12.66 -1.75 15.58
C THR A 154 -12.66 -2.58 14.29
N ARG A 155 -11.94 -2.13 13.26
CA ARG A 155 -11.83 -2.84 11.98
C ARG A 155 -11.06 -4.17 12.10
N LEU A 156 -10.06 -4.26 12.97
CA LEU A 156 -9.33 -5.51 13.26
C LEU A 156 -10.21 -6.52 13.99
N ILE A 157 -11.00 -6.08 14.98
CA ILE A 157 -11.97 -6.93 15.67
C ILE A 157 -12.98 -7.51 14.67
N LEU A 158 -13.53 -6.66 13.79
CA LEU A 158 -14.49 -7.08 12.76
C LEU A 158 -13.87 -8.01 11.71
N ARG A 159 -12.55 -7.93 11.48
CA ARG A 159 -11.84 -8.80 10.54
C ARG A 159 -11.79 -10.25 11.02
N ASP A 160 -11.83 -10.49 12.34
CA ASP A 160 -11.86 -11.81 12.96
C ASP A 160 -10.79 -12.77 12.37
N ASP A 161 -9.52 -12.33 12.41
CA ASP A 161 -8.39 -13.07 11.83
C ASP A 161 -8.02 -14.29 12.69
N GLN A 162 -8.33 -15.49 12.19
CA GLN A 162 -8.01 -16.75 12.87
C GLN A 162 -6.51 -17.08 12.82
N ASN A 163 -5.72 -16.42 11.96
CA ASN A 163 -4.29 -16.66 11.84
C ASN A 163 -3.47 -15.73 12.75
N ASP A 164 -4.03 -14.59 13.19
CA ASP A 164 -3.28 -13.53 13.88
C ASP A 164 -4.11 -12.88 15.01
N SER A 165 -3.60 -12.90 16.24
CA SER A 165 -4.28 -12.24 17.35
C SER A 165 -4.24 -10.71 17.19
N ILE A 166 -5.35 -10.05 17.51
CA ILE A 166 -5.51 -8.60 17.38
C ILE A 166 -4.41 -7.83 18.12
N SER A 167 -4.12 -8.19 19.38
CA SER A 167 -3.11 -7.51 20.20
C SER A 167 -1.72 -7.60 19.57
N ARG A 168 -1.29 -8.80 19.19
CA ARG A 168 0.00 -9.02 18.51
C ARG A 168 0.11 -8.19 17.23
N ARG A 169 -0.94 -8.17 16.42
CA ARG A 169 -0.97 -7.41 15.16
C ARG A 169 -0.86 -5.91 15.41
N PHE A 170 -1.61 -5.41 16.38
CA PHE A 170 -1.67 -4.01 16.70
C PHE A 170 -0.34 -3.49 17.26
N GLU A 171 0.27 -4.21 18.21
CA GLU A 171 1.56 -3.83 18.80
C GLU A 171 2.69 -3.82 17.76
N ALA A 172 2.75 -4.85 16.91
CA ALA A 172 3.75 -4.93 15.85
C ALA A 172 3.62 -3.78 14.83
N ASP A 173 2.38 -3.37 14.51
CA ASP A 173 2.14 -2.21 13.66
C ASP A 173 2.55 -0.89 14.33
N GLU A 174 2.35 -0.73 15.64
CA GLU A 174 2.81 0.47 16.36
C GLU A 174 4.33 0.59 16.35
N GLU A 175 5.04 -0.53 16.56
CA GLU A 175 6.49 -0.59 16.51
C GLU A 175 7.01 -0.26 15.10
N GLN A 176 6.52 -0.97 14.06
CA GLN A 176 6.98 -0.79 12.68
C GLN A 176 6.77 0.64 12.15
N PHE A 177 5.76 1.35 12.65
CA PHE A 177 5.41 2.69 12.16
C PHE A 177 5.78 3.82 13.14
N GLN A 178 6.40 3.53 14.29
CA GLN A 178 6.61 4.51 15.37
C GLN A 178 7.24 5.83 14.89
N ASN A 179 8.10 5.78 13.88
CA ASN A 179 8.81 6.93 13.32
C ASN A 179 8.66 7.09 11.80
N PHE A 180 7.63 6.46 11.21
CA PHE A 180 7.47 6.46 9.76
C PHE A 180 7.19 7.87 9.21
N LYS A 181 8.07 8.34 8.31
CA LYS A 181 8.04 9.71 7.75
C LYS A 181 8.24 9.75 6.23
N GLU A 182 8.38 8.59 5.60
CA GLU A 182 8.63 8.44 4.17
C GLU A 182 7.29 8.37 3.42
N TYR A 183 6.70 9.54 3.14
CA TYR A 183 5.46 9.64 2.39
C TYR A 183 5.33 11.01 1.71
N ASP A 184 4.59 11.04 0.60
CA ASP A 184 4.22 12.24 -0.13
C ASP A 184 2.82 12.74 0.25
N LEU A 185 1.92 11.80 0.56
CA LEU A 185 0.54 12.10 0.94
C LEU A 185 0.16 11.29 2.18
N ARG A 186 -0.35 11.95 3.22
CA ARG A 186 -0.90 11.29 4.41
C ARG A 186 -2.41 11.43 4.44
N ILE A 187 -3.12 10.31 4.57
CA ILE A 187 -4.57 10.24 4.69
C ILE A 187 -4.92 9.82 6.12
N THR A 188 -5.61 10.70 6.85
CA THR A 188 -6.04 10.44 8.24
C THR A 188 -7.55 10.29 8.38
N ASN A 189 -8.33 10.70 7.37
CA ASN A 189 -9.77 10.52 7.37
C ASN A 189 -10.06 9.02 7.15
N PRO A 190 -10.79 8.33 8.05
CA PRO A 190 -11.16 6.93 7.86
C PRO A 190 -12.28 6.71 6.82
N GLU A 191 -13.03 7.75 6.45
CA GLU A 191 -14.17 7.71 5.54
C GLU A 191 -13.76 8.16 4.13
N PHE A 192 -13.21 7.25 3.32
CA PHE A 192 -12.80 7.51 1.93
C PHE A 192 -13.49 6.63 0.90
#